data_AF-A0A1W9Q200-F1
#
_entry.id   AF-A0A1W9Q200-F1
#
_cell.length_a   1.000
_cell.length_b   1.000
_cell.length_c   1.000
_cell.angle_alpha   90.00
_cell.angle_beta   90.00
_cell.angle_gamma   90.00
#
_symmetry.space_group_name_H-M   'P 1'
#
loop_
_entity.id
_entity.type
_entity.pdbx_description
1 polymer ?
#
loop_
_entity_poly.entity_id
_entity_poly.type
_entity_poly.pdbx_seq_one_letter_code
_entity_poly.pdbx_strand_id
1 'polypeptide(L)'
;KFFGEIKVTSQVVGFYKVAWNSYEKLAYEEVDLPPTTLHTTGYWFALGEKVIAKLREAGSWNSDLNDYGPRWNEIRQQVRARDNYCCQICGKPITLCPRCHSRAENVVRVKSGLSGLAYTLGHLAPLLLMCDQYDLGIHADPKSPLGGGQPTVVIYEQIPAGVGFSQRLYERHNELICQAYELVSGCSCEDGCPSCVGPGGVLGSGGKRETLGILGELAGR
;
A
#
# COMPACT_ATOMS: atom_id res chain seq x y z
N LYS A 1 12.46 2.17 -14.25
CA LYS A 1 11.57 1.00 -14.44
C LYS A 1 12.42 -0.23 -14.69
N PHE A 2 11.96 -1.40 -14.26
CA PHE A 2 12.68 -2.67 -14.30
C PHE A 2 11.67 -3.80 -14.54
N PHE A 3 12.17 -4.92 -15.05
CA PHE A 3 11.42 -6.15 -15.26
C PHE A 3 12.34 -7.34 -14.96
N GLY A 4 11.80 -8.39 -14.38
CA GLY A 4 12.55 -9.61 -14.10
C GLY A 4 11.78 -10.61 -13.25
N GLU A 5 12.45 -11.68 -12.86
CA GLU A 5 11.91 -12.68 -11.96
C GLU A 5 11.82 -12.13 -10.53
N ILE A 6 10.70 -12.44 -9.87
CA ILE A 6 10.48 -12.13 -8.46
C ILE A 6 9.96 -13.36 -7.72
N LYS A 7 10.18 -13.35 -6.41
CA LYS A 7 9.63 -14.35 -5.49
C LYS A 7 8.68 -13.67 -4.52
N VAL A 8 7.39 -13.96 -4.63
CA VAL A 8 6.36 -13.48 -3.72
C VAL A 8 6.20 -14.50 -2.61
N THR A 9 6.30 -14.07 -1.36
CA THR A 9 6.17 -14.94 -0.19
C THR A 9 4.96 -14.52 0.63
N SER A 10 4.05 -15.44 0.90
CA SER A 10 2.86 -15.22 1.71
C SER A 10 2.89 -16.13 2.93
N GLN A 11 2.73 -15.55 4.12
CA GLN A 11 2.70 -16.29 5.38
C GLN A 11 1.46 -15.90 6.17
N VAL A 12 0.71 -16.90 6.60
CA VAL A 12 -0.40 -16.72 7.54
C VAL A 12 0.20 -16.71 8.94
N VAL A 13 0.11 -15.59 9.64
CA VAL A 13 0.69 -15.39 10.98
C VAL A 13 -0.27 -15.68 12.12
N GLY A 14 -1.57 -15.75 11.83
CA GLY A 14 -2.62 -15.95 12.84
C GLY A 14 -4.01 -15.61 12.31
N PHE A 15 -5.02 -15.82 13.15
CA PHE A 15 -6.42 -15.49 12.85
C PHE A 15 -7.15 -14.92 14.07
N TYR A 16 -8.29 -14.27 13.82
CA TYR A 16 -9.18 -13.80 14.86
C TYR A 16 -10.40 -14.71 14.98
N LYS A 17 -10.76 -15.09 16.21
CA LYS A 17 -12.08 -15.64 16.52
C LYS A 17 -13.06 -14.48 16.66
N VAL A 18 -14.14 -14.50 15.89
CA VAL A 18 -15.13 -13.41 15.86
C VAL A 18 -16.50 -13.96 16.25
N ALA A 19 -17.16 -13.31 17.20
CA ALA A 19 -18.52 -13.64 17.62
C ALA A 19 -19.50 -13.41 16.47
N TRP A 20 -20.31 -14.41 16.14
CA TRP A 20 -21.21 -14.36 14.99
C TRP A 20 -22.24 -13.22 15.08
N ASN A 21 -22.85 -13.04 16.25
CA ASN A 21 -23.96 -12.09 16.41
C ASN A 21 -23.50 -10.64 16.60
N SER A 22 -22.38 -10.42 17.28
CA SER A 22 -21.89 -9.08 17.62
C SER A 22 -20.73 -8.60 16.75
N TYR A 23 -20.17 -9.47 15.92
CA TYR A 23 -18.91 -9.24 15.18
C TYR A 23 -17.75 -8.81 16.08
N GLU A 24 -17.82 -9.11 17.37
CA GLU A 24 -16.75 -8.80 18.32
C GLU A 24 -15.59 -9.80 18.15
N LYS A 25 -14.36 -9.30 18.06
CA LYS A 25 -13.15 -10.13 18.11
C LYS A 25 -13.00 -10.69 19.52
N LEU A 26 -13.22 -12.00 19.67
CA LEU A 26 -13.17 -12.75 20.93
C LEU A 26 -11.74 -13.09 21.32
N ALA A 27 -10.93 -13.53 20.36
CA ALA A 27 -9.55 -13.94 20.59
C ALA A 27 -8.72 -13.77 19.31
N TYR A 28 -7.40 -13.70 19.50
CA TYR A 28 -6.40 -13.83 18.45
C TYR A 28 -5.60 -15.10 18.73
N GLU A 29 -5.37 -15.90 17.70
CA GLU A 29 -4.53 -17.10 17.79
C GLU A 29 -3.43 -17.01 16.75
N GLU A 30 -2.19 -17.16 17.21
CA GLU A 30 -1.03 -17.28 16.33
C GLU A 30 -1.04 -18.63 15.63
N VAL A 31 -0.60 -18.63 14.38
CA VAL A 31 -0.56 -19.83 13.55
C VAL A 31 0.84 -19.96 12.99
N ASP A 32 1.48 -21.08 13.30
CA ASP A 32 2.78 -21.44 12.75
C ASP A 32 2.59 -22.28 11.48
N LEU A 33 2.28 -21.58 10.37
CA LEU A 33 2.21 -22.19 9.05
C LEU A 33 3.45 -21.80 8.22
N PRO A 34 4.00 -22.74 7.42
CA PRO A 34 5.12 -22.43 6.55
C PRO A 34 4.71 -21.38 5.51
N PRO A 35 5.62 -20.48 5.12
CA PRO A 35 5.35 -19.52 4.07
C PRO A 35 5.16 -20.23 2.72
N THR A 36 4.19 -19.78 1.94
CA THR A 36 4.02 -20.19 0.54
C THR A 36 4.78 -19.23 -0.36
N THR A 37 5.49 -19.77 -1.35
CA THR A 37 6.27 -18.98 -2.30
C THR A 37 5.75 -19.14 -3.72
N LEU A 38 5.56 -18.00 -4.40
CA LEU A 38 5.27 -17.93 -5.83
C LEU A 38 6.48 -17.35 -6.55
N HIS A 39 7.09 -18.14 -7.42
CA HIS A 39 8.11 -17.68 -8.36
C HIS A 39 7.40 -17.25 -9.64
N THR A 40 7.57 -15.98 -10.02
CA THR A 40 6.85 -15.35 -11.14
C THR A 40 7.69 -14.21 -11.73
N THR A 41 7.20 -13.55 -12.76
CA THR A 41 7.78 -12.32 -13.30
C THR A 41 7.06 -11.10 -12.72
N GLY A 42 7.83 -10.02 -12.58
CA GLY A 42 7.33 -8.73 -12.10
C GLY A 42 7.87 -7.58 -12.94
N TYR A 43 7.08 -6.52 -12.98
CA TYR A 43 7.45 -5.21 -13.49
C TYR A 43 7.37 -4.21 -12.33
N TRP A 44 8.43 -3.43 -12.12
CA TRP A 44 8.45 -2.43 -11.04
C TRP A 44 9.15 -1.15 -11.46
N PHE A 45 8.85 -0.08 -10.74
CA PHE A 45 9.56 1.18 -10.90
C PHE A 45 9.62 1.91 -9.56
N ALA A 46 10.79 2.47 -9.31
CA ALA A 46 11.05 3.31 -8.16
C ALA A 46 10.87 4.78 -8.53
N LEU A 47 10.36 5.57 -7.60
CA LEU A 47 10.38 7.02 -7.69
C LEU A 47 11.81 7.50 -7.37
N GLY A 48 12.44 8.21 -8.30
CA GLY A 48 13.79 8.73 -8.08
C GLY A 48 13.80 9.85 -7.05
N GLU A 49 14.94 10.03 -6.37
CA GLU A 49 15.10 11.06 -5.33
C GLU A 49 14.75 12.48 -5.81
N LYS A 50 15.08 12.79 -7.07
CA LYS A 50 14.73 14.09 -7.69
C LYS A 50 13.22 14.30 -7.77
N VAL A 51 12.46 13.26 -8.13
CA VAL A 51 11.00 13.32 -8.21
C VAL A 51 10.43 13.49 -6.80
N ILE A 52 10.94 12.73 -5.83
CA ILE A 52 10.50 12.83 -4.44
C ILE A 52 10.79 14.23 -3.86
N ALA A 53 11.97 14.80 -4.13
CA ALA A 53 12.33 16.15 -3.71
C ALA A 53 11.36 17.20 -4.24
N LYS A 54 11.05 17.16 -5.54
CA LYS A 54 10.04 18.05 -6.14
C LYS A 54 8.66 17.87 -5.51
N LEU A 55 8.22 16.62 -5.30
CA LEU A 55 6.92 16.34 -4.68
C LEU A 55 6.85 16.87 -3.24
N ARG A 56 7.97 16.81 -2.50
CA ARG A 56 8.08 17.41 -1.15
C ARG A 56 7.98 18.94 -1.21
N GLU A 57 8.70 19.57 -2.14
CA GLU A 57 8.63 21.03 -2.35
C GLU A 57 7.22 21.48 -2.73
N ALA A 58 6.52 20.70 -3.56
CA ALA A 58 5.13 20.94 -3.96
C ALA A 58 4.09 20.55 -2.89
N GLY A 59 4.51 20.07 -1.70
CA GLY A 59 3.60 19.62 -0.64
C GLY A 59 2.70 18.44 -1.03
N SER A 60 3.08 17.70 -2.08
CA SER A 60 2.32 16.59 -2.68
C SER A 60 2.93 15.22 -2.35
N TRP A 61 3.86 15.15 -1.40
CA TRP A 61 4.45 13.92 -0.89
C TRP A 61 4.06 13.66 0.57
N ASN A 62 3.48 12.50 0.83
CA ASN A 62 3.05 12.05 2.16
C ASN A 62 3.33 10.56 2.43
N SER A 63 4.25 9.96 1.67
CA SER A 63 4.57 8.52 1.78
C SER A 63 5.90 8.28 2.50
N ASP A 64 6.42 9.26 3.23
CA ASP A 64 7.61 9.07 4.07
C ASP A 64 7.30 8.08 5.20
N LEU A 65 8.31 7.29 5.57
CA LEU A 65 8.20 6.40 6.72
C LEU A 65 8.07 7.23 8.00
N ASN A 66 7.23 6.75 8.92
CA ASN A 66 7.12 7.37 10.24
C ASN A 66 8.46 7.26 10.98
N ASP A 67 9.10 8.40 11.22
CA ASP A 67 10.24 8.50 12.13
C ASP A 67 9.75 8.89 13.53
N TYR A 68 9.65 7.88 14.40
CA TYR A 68 9.28 8.09 15.80
C TYR A 68 10.47 8.54 16.67
N GLY A 69 11.66 8.69 16.10
CA GLY A 69 12.88 9.13 16.76
C GLY A 69 13.62 8.02 17.54
N PRO A 70 14.87 8.28 17.96
CA PRO A 70 15.75 7.27 18.60
C PRO A 70 15.23 6.77 19.95
N ARG A 71 14.47 7.62 20.67
CA ARG A 71 13.87 7.28 21.97
C ARG A 71 12.52 6.58 21.83
N TRP A 72 12.07 6.24 20.63
CA TRP A 72 10.74 5.65 20.43
C TRP A 72 10.52 4.40 21.28
N ASN A 73 11.51 3.52 21.39
CA ASN A 73 11.38 2.32 22.21
C ASN A 73 11.15 2.64 23.70
N GLU A 74 11.87 3.62 24.24
CA GLU A 74 11.72 4.09 25.61
C GLU A 74 10.36 4.76 25.82
N ILE A 75 9.99 5.69 24.93
CA ILE A 75 8.71 6.41 24.97
C ILE A 75 7.56 5.41 24.86
N ARG A 76 7.63 4.45 23.93
CA ARG A 76 6.62 3.39 23.75
C ARG A 76 6.47 2.54 25.00
N GLN A 77 7.57 2.16 25.66
CA GLN A 77 7.52 1.40 26.91
C GLN A 77 6.92 2.24 28.04
N GLN A 78 7.31 3.52 28.17
CA GLN A 78 6.77 4.43 29.18
C GLN A 78 5.26 4.66 29.00
N VAL A 79 4.80 4.88 27.77
CA VAL A 79 3.36 5.03 27.44
C VAL A 79 2.61 3.74 27.76
N ARG A 80 3.14 2.58 27.37
CA ARG A 80 2.53 1.27 27.71
C ARG A 80 2.47 1.04 29.21
N ALA A 81 3.51 1.39 29.96
CA ALA A 81 3.55 1.24 31.41
C ALA A 81 2.58 2.19 32.11
N ARG A 82 2.52 3.46 31.70
CA ARG A 82 1.53 4.45 32.16
C ARG A 82 0.11 3.93 31.99
N ASP A 83 -0.15 3.30 30.85
CA ASP A 83 -1.47 2.79 30.49
C ASP A 83 -1.74 1.38 31.08
N ASN A 84 -0.87 0.87 31.96
CA ASN A 84 -0.91 -0.46 32.56
C ASN A 84 -1.06 -1.60 31.53
N TYR A 85 -0.41 -1.44 30.38
CA TYR A 85 -0.56 -2.32 29.22
C TYR A 85 -2.02 -2.52 28.79
N CYS A 86 -2.88 -1.53 29.01
CA CYS A 86 -4.29 -1.54 28.62
C CYS A 86 -4.60 -0.34 27.72
N CYS A 87 -5.57 -0.49 26.81
CA CYS A 87 -6.04 0.63 26.02
C CYS A 87 -6.85 1.62 26.90
N GLN A 88 -6.44 2.88 26.98
CA GLN A 88 -7.15 3.91 27.77
C GLN A 88 -8.57 4.24 27.27
N ILE A 89 -8.93 3.83 26.05
CA ILE A 89 -10.27 4.06 25.48
C ILE A 89 -11.25 2.95 25.87
N CYS A 90 -10.80 1.70 26.01
CA CYS A 90 -11.69 0.54 26.19
C CYS A 90 -11.29 -0.41 27.33
N GLY A 91 -10.20 -0.14 28.04
CA GLY A 91 -9.74 -0.90 29.20
C GLY A 91 -9.15 -2.29 28.92
N LYS A 92 -9.24 -2.81 27.68
CA LYS A 92 -8.71 -4.14 27.34
C LYS A 92 -7.16 -4.15 27.29
N PRO A 93 -6.49 -5.24 27.72
CA PRO A 93 -5.04 -5.41 27.60
C PRO A 93 -4.58 -5.19 26.15
N ILE A 94 -3.40 -4.60 25.95
CA ILE A 94 -2.83 -4.25 24.63
C ILE A 94 -2.58 -5.52 23.79
N THR A 95 -2.33 -6.66 24.44
CA THR A 95 -2.28 -8.00 23.80
C THR A 95 -3.64 -8.45 23.25
N LEU A 96 -4.75 -7.92 23.79
CA LEU A 96 -6.14 -8.26 23.45
C LEU A 96 -6.91 -7.09 22.80
N CYS A 97 -6.28 -5.94 22.60
CA CYS A 97 -6.89 -4.81 21.90
C CYS A 97 -6.22 -4.45 20.55
N PRO A 98 -6.14 -5.40 19.60
CA PRO A 98 -5.93 -5.06 18.21
C PRO A 98 -6.98 -4.08 17.71
N ARG A 99 -8.17 -3.99 18.31
CA ARG A 99 -9.24 -3.09 17.84
C ARG A 99 -8.90 -1.61 18.05
N CYS A 100 -8.25 -1.24 19.16
CA CYS A 100 -7.84 0.16 19.38
C CYS A 100 -6.47 0.47 18.78
N HIS A 101 -5.55 -0.50 18.71
CA HIS A 101 -4.29 -0.32 17.97
C HIS A 101 -4.54 -0.26 16.46
N SER A 102 -5.32 -1.19 15.92
CA SER A 102 -5.77 -1.18 14.52
C SER A 102 -6.72 -0.04 14.24
N ARG A 103 -7.54 0.46 15.19
CA ARG A 103 -8.24 1.74 14.99
C ARG A 103 -7.25 2.90 14.97
N ALA A 104 -6.29 3.01 15.89
CA ALA A 104 -5.28 4.07 15.81
C ALA A 104 -4.45 4.03 14.51
N GLU A 105 -4.09 2.84 14.02
CA GLU A 105 -3.36 2.63 12.76
C GLU A 105 -4.24 2.70 11.50
N ASN A 106 -5.50 2.24 11.53
CA ASN A 106 -6.40 2.26 10.37
C ASN A 106 -7.26 3.53 10.28
N VAL A 107 -7.59 4.18 11.40
CA VAL A 107 -8.30 5.47 11.42
C VAL A 107 -7.40 6.56 10.86
N VAL A 108 -6.08 6.43 11.03
CA VAL A 108 -5.08 7.27 10.36
C VAL A 108 -4.38 6.49 9.23
N ARG A 109 -5.12 5.72 8.43
CA ARG A 109 -4.65 5.40 7.07
C ARG A 109 -4.95 6.61 6.19
N VAL A 110 -4.08 7.62 6.29
CA VAL A 110 -3.88 8.53 5.16
C VAL A 110 -3.50 7.62 3.99
N LYS A 111 -4.36 7.49 2.98
CA LYS A 111 -3.93 6.82 1.77
C LYS A 111 -2.83 7.70 1.18
N SER A 112 -1.61 7.20 1.24
CA SER A 112 -0.49 7.92 0.71
C SER A 112 -0.60 8.00 -0.82
N GLY A 113 0.02 9.01 -1.44
CA GLY A 113 0.04 9.12 -2.90
C GLY A 113 0.56 7.84 -3.59
N LEU A 114 1.50 7.12 -2.94
CA LEU A 114 2.01 5.84 -3.42
C LEU A 114 0.94 4.73 -3.40
N SER A 115 0.08 4.72 -2.36
CA SER A 115 -1.02 3.75 -2.25
C SER A 115 -2.12 4.04 -3.27
N GLY A 116 -2.42 5.32 -3.51
CA GLY A 116 -3.36 5.73 -4.55
C GLY A 116 -2.84 5.41 -5.95
N LEU A 117 -1.54 5.63 -6.21
CA LEU A 117 -0.88 5.22 -7.45
C LEU A 117 -1.01 3.71 -7.68
N ALA A 118 -0.66 2.89 -6.69
CA ALA A 118 -0.81 1.45 -6.80
C ALA A 118 -2.26 1.03 -7.02
N TYR A 119 -3.22 1.65 -6.31
CA TYR A 119 -4.64 1.35 -6.54
C TYR A 119 -5.05 1.62 -7.99
N THR A 120 -4.72 2.79 -8.53
CA THR A 120 -5.05 3.17 -9.91
C THR A 120 -4.42 2.20 -10.92
N LEU A 121 -3.12 1.93 -10.80
CA LEU A 121 -2.40 1.05 -11.73
C LEU A 121 -2.91 -0.39 -11.68
N GLY A 122 -3.30 -0.88 -10.50
CA GLY A 122 -3.85 -2.22 -10.33
C GLY A 122 -5.20 -2.42 -11.04
N HIS A 123 -6.01 -1.36 -11.16
CA HIS A 123 -7.27 -1.41 -11.92
C HIS A 123 -7.08 -1.15 -13.42
N LEU A 124 -6.05 -0.38 -13.78
CA LEU A 124 -5.81 0.00 -15.17
C LEU A 124 -5.02 -1.05 -15.94
N ALA A 125 -4.07 -1.74 -15.29
CA ALA A 125 -3.24 -2.76 -15.91
C ALA A 125 -4.05 -3.92 -16.54
N PRO A 126 -5.07 -4.50 -15.86
CA PRO A 126 -5.90 -5.54 -16.47
C PRO A 126 -6.66 -5.08 -17.72
N LEU A 127 -7.17 -3.85 -17.70
CA LEU A 127 -7.85 -3.25 -18.86
C LEU A 127 -6.89 -3.07 -20.04
N LEU A 128 -5.67 -2.62 -19.76
CA LEU A 128 -4.63 -2.41 -20.78
C LEU A 128 -4.16 -3.72 -21.43
N LEU A 129 -4.10 -4.79 -20.63
CA LEU A 129 -3.61 -6.10 -21.05
C LEU A 129 -4.73 -7.06 -21.52
N MET A 130 -5.99 -6.70 -21.29
CA MET A 130 -7.16 -7.56 -21.50
C MET A 130 -7.06 -8.88 -20.72
N CYS A 131 -6.60 -8.81 -19.45
CA CYS A 131 -6.54 -9.95 -18.54
C CYS A 131 -7.54 -9.80 -17.39
N ASP A 132 -7.72 -10.84 -16.58
CA ASP A 132 -8.53 -10.75 -15.37
C ASP A 132 -7.81 -9.94 -14.29
N GLN A 133 -8.56 -9.27 -13.42
CA GLN A 133 -8.00 -8.53 -12.28
C GLN A 133 -7.23 -9.42 -11.30
N TYR A 134 -7.57 -10.71 -11.23
CA TYR A 134 -6.90 -11.69 -10.38
C TYR A 134 -5.61 -12.25 -10.98
N ASP A 135 -5.35 -12.00 -12.27
CA ASP A 135 -4.10 -12.43 -12.93
C ASP A 135 -2.90 -11.60 -12.48
N LEU A 136 -3.13 -10.42 -11.88
CA LEU A 136 -2.10 -9.47 -11.47
C LEU A 136 -2.17 -9.17 -9.97
N GLY A 137 -1.02 -9.26 -9.31
CA GLY A 137 -0.80 -8.69 -7.98
C GLY A 137 -0.13 -7.32 -8.10
N ILE A 138 -0.41 -6.45 -7.14
CA ILE A 138 0.24 -5.14 -7.03
C ILE A 138 0.63 -4.86 -5.59
N HIS A 139 1.81 -4.26 -5.40
CA HIS A 139 2.28 -3.84 -4.09
C HIS A 139 3.02 -2.50 -4.19
N ALA A 140 2.79 -1.66 -3.19
CA ALA A 140 3.48 -0.39 -3.01
C ALA A 140 4.29 -0.44 -1.72
N ASP A 141 5.58 -0.18 -1.83
CA ASP A 141 6.50 -0.20 -0.70
C ASP A 141 7.29 1.13 -0.68
N PRO A 142 7.11 1.98 0.36
CA PRO A 142 7.85 3.22 0.52
C PRO A 142 9.37 3.08 0.59
N LYS A 143 9.89 1.88 0.93
CA LYS A 143 11.32 1.61 1.05
C LYS A 143 11.65 0.22 0.53
N SER A 144 11.47 0.02 -0.77
CA SER A 144 11.62 -1.30 -1.36
C SER A 144 13.06 -1.68 -1.65
N PRO A 145 13.50 -2.89 -1.27
CA PRO A 145 14.78 -3.45 -1.74
C PRO A 145 14.86 -3.54 -3.27
N LEU A 146 13.74 -3.80 -3.96
CA LEU A 146 13.67 -3.90 -5.42
C LEU A 146 13.98 -2.57 -6.13
N GLY A 147 13.72 -1.45 -5.44
CA GLY A 147 13.99 -0.10 -5.91
C GLY A 147 15.23 0.54 -5.29
N GLY A 148 16.12 -0.24 -4.67
CA GLY A 148 17.32 0.30 -4.02
C GLY A 148 17.01 1.14 -2.77
N GLY A 149 15.95 0.81 -2.05
CA GLY A 149 15.49 1.54 -0.86
C GLY A 149 14.60 2.74 -1.16
N GLN A 150 14.23 2.97 -2.42
CA GLN A 150 13.32 4.04 -2.81
C GLN A 150 11.84 3.56 -2.83
N PRO A 151 10.88 4.50 -2.72
CA PRO A 151 9.46 4.21 -2.91
C PRO A 151 9.20 3.54 -4.25
N THR A 152 8.62 2.34 -4.24
CA THR A 152 8.50 1.48 -5.41
C THR A 152 7.10 0.89 -5.51
N VAL A 153 6.59 0.85 -6.74
CA VAL A 153 5.40 0.07 -7.10
C VAL A 153 5.85 -1.15 -7.91
N VAL A 154 5.38 -2.33 -7.53
CA VAL A 154 5.59 -3.59 -8.24
C VAL A 154 4.25 -4.18 -8.66
N ILE A 155 4.15 -4.55 -9.93
CA ILE A 155 3.05 -5.33 -10.50
C ILE A 155 3.63 -6.67 -10.92
N TYR A 156 2.98 -7.77 -10.57
CA TYR A 156 3.48 -9.11 -10.82
C TYR A 156 2.35 -10.06 -11.18
N GLU A 157 2.70 -11.17 -11.83
CA GLU A 157 1.70 -12.12 -12.30
C GLU A 157 1.36 -13.13 -11.18
N GLN A 158 0.07 -13.38 -10.95
CA GLN A 158 -0.42 -14.41 -10.02
C GLN A 158 -0.39 -15.81 -10.66
N ILE A 159 0.61 -16.06 -11.50
CA ILE A 159 0.78 -17.28 -12.28
C ILE A 159 2.23 -17.75 -12.13
N PRO A 160 2.48 -19.03 -11.77
CA PRO A 160 3.83 -19.56 -11.67
C PRO A 160 4.63 -19.34 -12.97
N ALA A 161 5.89 -18.92 -12.83
CA ALA A 161 6.81 -18.52 -13.91
C ALA A 161 6.38 -17.31 -14.75
N GLY A 162 5.15 -16.80 -14.60
CA GLY A 162 4.59 -15.74 -15.43
C GLY A 162 4.24 -16.22 -16.85
N VAL A 163 3.30 -15.51 -17.47
CA VAL A 163 2.84 -15.73 -18.85
C VAL A 163 3.16 -14.54 -19.77
N GLY A 164 3.71 -13.46 -19.23
CA GLY A 164 4.27 -12.33 -19.99
C GLY A 164 3.52 -11.00 -19.82
N PHE A 165 2.53 -10.92 -18.93
CA PHE A 165 1.85 -9.66 -18.61
C PHE A 165 2.82 -8.61 -18.05
N SER A 166 3.71 -9.01 -17.14
CA SER A 166 4.69 -8.11 -16.54
C SER A 166 5.63 -7.53 -17.60
N GLN A 167 6.04 -8.33 -18.58
CA GLN A 167 6.87 -7.86 -19.69
C GLN A 167 6.12 -6.83 -20.55
N ARG A 168 4.85 -7.10 -20.88
CA ARG A 168 4.02 -6.18 -21.65
C ARG A 168 3.78 -4.84 -20.92
N LEU A 169 3.60 -4.87 -19.60
CA LEU A 169 3.51 -3.65 -18.79
C LEU A 169 4.82 -2.86 -18.77
N TYR A 170 5.97 -3.54 -18.74
CA TYR A 170 7.27 -2.89 -18.83
C TYR A 170 7.45 -2.15 -20.17
N GLU A 171 7.05 -2.78 -21.27
CA GLU A 171 7.08 -2.21 -22.63
C GLU A 171 6.12 -1.02 -22.73
N ARG A 172 4.89 -1.16 -22.21
CA ARG A 172 3.81 -0.15 -22.26
C ARG A 172 3.78 0.77 -21.03
N HIS A 173 4.90 0.92 -20.32
CA HIS A 173 5.00 1.75 -19.10
C HIS A 173 4.41 3.15 -19.27
N ASN A 174 4.86 3.86 -20.31
CA ASN A 174 4.46 5.26 -20.52
C ASN A 174 2.94 5.37 -20.78
N GLU A 175 2.38 4.42 -21.53
CA GLU A 175 0.96 4.37 -21.81
C GLU A 175 0.15 4.14 -20.52
N LEU A 176 0.57 3.19 -19.69
CA LEU A 176 -0.06 2.91 -18.40
C LEU A 176 -0.06 4.15 -17.48
N ILE A 177 1.08 4.84 -17.38
CA ILE A 177 1.22 6.06 -16.54
C ILE A 177 0.37 7.21 -17.10
N CYS A 178 0.39 7.46 -18.41
CA CYS A 178 -0.41 8.51 -19.03
C CYS A 178 -1.91 8.25 -18.87
N GLN A 179 -2.37 7.02 -19.09
CA GLN A 179 -3.79 6.67 -18.88
C GLN A 179 -4.19 6.79 -17.40
N ALA A 180 -3.30 6.45 -16.47
CA ALA A 180 -3.54 6.65 -15.04
C ALA A 180 -3.65 8.14 -14.69
N TYR A 181 -2.78 9.00 -15.25
CA TYR A 181 -2.87 10.45 -15.08
C TYR A 181 -4.21 10.99 -15.60
N GLU A 182 -4.62 10.60 -16.81
CA GLU A 182 -5.88 11.03 -17.44
C GLU A 182 -7.10 10.58 -16.62
N LEU A 183 -7.09 9.34 -16.12
CA LEU A 183 -8.15 8.82 -15.26
C LEU A 183 -8.29 9.63 -13.95
N VAL A 184 -7.17 9.90 -13.28
CA VAL A 184 -7.18 10.59 -11.99
C VAL A 184 -7.49 12.08 -12.16
N SER A 185 -6.93 12.73 -13.17
CA SER A 185 -7.19 14.15 -13.47
C SER A 185 -8.62 14.40 -13.96
N GLY A 186 -9.19 13.49 -14.75
CA GLY A 186 -10.57 13.59 -15.24
C GLY A 186 -11.65 13.24 -14.23
N CYS A 187 -11.29 12.65 -13.07
CA CYS A 187 -12.26 12.29 -12.05
C CYS A 187 -12.74 13.52 -11.26
N SER A 188 -14.05 13.65 -11.03
CA SER A 188 -14.66 14.79 -10.32
C SER A 188 -14.64 14.68 -8.79
N CYS A 189 -14.10 13.59 -8.22
CA CYS A 189 -14.04 13.43 -6.76
C CYS A 189 -13.05 14.41 -6.11
N GLU A 190 -13.33 14.81 -4.87
CA GLU A 190 -12.49 15.76 -4.13
C GLU A 190 -11.15 15.12 -3.72
N ASP A 191 -11.22 14.01 -3.00
CA ASP A 191 -10.05 13.46 -2.32
C ASP A 191 -9.73 12.00 -2.71
N GLY A 192 -10.66 11.32 -3.39
CA GLY A 192 -10.49 9.95 -3.90
C GLY A 192 -11.78 9.13 -3.85
N CYS A 193 -11.98 8.26 -4.84
CA CYS A 193 -13.15 7.37 -4.92
C CYS A 193 -12.76 6.02 -5.54
N PRO A 194 -13.62 4.98 -5.46
CA PRO A 194 -13.35 3.68 -6.06
C PRO A 194 -13.02 3.71 -7.56
N SER A 195 -13.44 4.76 -8.29
CA SER A 195 -13.18 4.92 -9.73
C SER A 195 -11.82 5.53 -10.07
N CYS A 196 -11.05 6.04 -9.09
CA CYS A 196 -9.73 6.63 -9.34
C CYS A 196 -8.65 6.04 -8.42
N VAL A 197 -8.23 6.77 -7.38
CA VAL A 197 -7.17 6.40 -6.41
C VAL A 197 -7.69 5.51 -5.27
N GLY A 198 -8.97 5.15 -5.34
CA GLY A 198 -9.72 4.45 -4.32
C GLY A 198 -10.17 5.39 -3.19
N PRO A 199 -11.13 4.95 -2.36
CA PRO A 199 -11.65 5.77 -1.27
C PRO A 199 -10.57 5.97 -0.19
N GLY A 200 -10.46 7.19 0.35
CA GLY A 200 -9.95 7.39 1.71
C GLY A 200 -10.95 6.75 2.66
N GLY A 201 -10.49 5.99 3.66
CA GLY A 201 -11.41 5.28 4.56
C GLY A 201 -12.38 6.24 5.28
N VAL A 202 -13.33 5.70 6.04
CA VAL A 202 -14.39 6.45 6.77
C VAL A 202 -13.86 7.62 7.63
N LEU A 203 -12.57 7.63 7.97
CA LEU A 203 -11.89 8.65 8.78
C LEU A 203 -10.55 9.12 8.17
N GLY A 204 -10.20 8.70 6.96
CA GLY A 204 -8.91 8.99 6.32
C GLY A 204 -9.07 9.94 5.13
N SER A 205 -8.09 10.81 4.91
CA SER A 205 -7.99 11.56 3.66
C SER A 205 -7.71 10.59 2.51
N GLY A 206 -8.38 10.83 1.39
CA GLY A 206 -8.00 10.22 0.13
C GLY A 206 -6.65 10.78 -0.36
N GLY A 207 -6.01 10.05 -1.25
CA GLY A 207 -4.65 10.36 -1.71
C GLY A 207 -4.64 11.01 -3.09
N LYS A 208 -5.74 11.62 -3.55
CA LYS A 208 -5.89 12.03 -4.95
C LYS A 208 -4.85 13.08 -5.35
N ARG A 209 -4.69 14.12 -4.54
CA ARG A 209 -3.75 15.22 -4.82
C ARG A 209 -2.32 14.70 -4.93
N GLU A 210 -1.88 13.89 -3.97
CA GLU A 210 -0.54 13.33 -3.92
C GLU A 210 -0.31 12.32 -5.06
N THR A 211 -1.31 11.48 -5.35
CA THR A 211 -1.26 10.55 -6.48
C THR A 211 -1.16 11.30 -7.82
N LEU A 212 -1.92 12.38 -7.99
CA LEU A 212 -1.88 13.19 -9.20
C LEU A 212 -0.53 13.90 -9.36
N GLY A 213 0.05 14.40 -8.27
CA GLY A 213 1.41 14.96 -8.27
C GLY A 213 2.45 13.92 -8.73
N ILE A 214 2.40 12.70 -8.19
CA ILE A 214 3.29 11.61 -8.60
C ILE A 214 3.09 11.28 -10.10
N LEU A 215 1.83 11.12 -10.53
CA LEU A 215 1.52 10.81 -11.93
C LEU A 215 1.94 11.93 -12.89
N GLY A 216 1.82 13.20 -12.49
CA GLY A 216 2.26 14.36 -13.29
C GLY A 216 3.76 14.31 -13.56
N GLU A 217 4.57 14.15 -12.51
CA GLU A 217 6.03 14.03 -12.67
C GLU A 217 6.43 12.80 -13.49
N LEU A 218 5.74 11.66 -13.34
CA LEU A 218 6.02 10.46 -14.11
C LEU A 218 5.57 10.56 -15.58
N ALA A 219 4.48 11.26 -15.86
CA ALA A 219 3.97 11.50 -17.20
C ALA A 219 4.66 12.68 -17.91
N GLY A 220 5.44 13.49 -17.18
CA GLY A 220 6.06 14.71 -17.69
C GLY A 220 5.07 15.85 -17.95
N ARG A 221 4.01 15.95 -17.13
CA ARG A 221 2.94 16.96 -17.23
C ARG A 221 2.92 17.91 -16.04
#